data_AF-A0A7S3MCA6-F1
#
_entry.id   AF-A0A7S3MCA6-F1
#
_cell.length_a   1.000
_cell.length_b   1.000
_cell.length_c   1.000
_cell.angle_alpha   90.00
_cell.angle_beta   90.00
_cell.angle_gamma   90.00
#
_symmetry.space_group_name_H-M   'P 1'
#
loop_
_entity.id
_entity.type
_entity.pdbx_description
1 polymer ?
#
loop_
_entity_poly.entity_id
_entity_poly.type
_entity_poly.pdbx_seq_one_letter_code
_entity_poly.pdbx_strand_id
1 'polypeptide(L)'
;VADALELVPDALEYLERLHTPSIYRFCAIPQVMAMATLVACFDNPKLFTGVVKIRKGLTARLIIGTVDGPDAVHWWFTQLAKEVSKSVASGSCVGAGGEI
;
A
#
# COMPACT_ATOMS: atom_id res chain seq x y z
N VAL A 1 2.05 -11.49 5.37
CA VAL A 1 2.49 -10.28 4.66
C VAL A 1 3.50 -10.61 3.58
N ALA A 2 4.62 -11.29 3.88
CA ALA A 2 5.62 -11.67 2.87
C ALA A 2 5.00 -12.40 1.66
N ASP A 3 4.22 -13.45 1.90
CA ASP A 3 3.43 -14.18 0.88
C ASP A 3 2.58 -13.25 0.00
N ALA A 4 1.78 -12.35 0.61
CA ALA A 4 0.96 -11.40 -0.14
C ALA A 4 1.77 -10.38 -0.97
N LEU A 5 3.01 -10.06 -0.57
CA LEU A 5 3.88 -9.14 -1.32
C LEU A 5 4.42 -9.77 -2.60
N GLU A 6 4.43 -11.10 -2.73
CA GLU A 6 4.83 -11.79 -3.96
C GLU A 6 3.90 -11.47 -5.14
N LEU A 7 2.66 -11.03 -4.86
CA LEU A 7 1.67 -10.65 -5.87
C LEU A 7 1.79 -9.19 -6.34
N VAL A 8 2.67 -8.38 -5.77
CA VAL A 8 2.84 -6.97 -6.16
C VAL A 8 3.26 -6.81 -7.62
N PRO A 9 4.22 -7.59 -8.16
CA PRO A 9 4.56 -7.53 -9.59
C PRO A 9 3.36 -7.84 -10.48
N ASP A 10 2.58 -8.89 -10.18
CA ASP A 10 1.39 -9.26 -10.94
C ASP A 10 0.31 -8.16 -10.90
N ALA A 11 0.15 -7.50 -9.76
CA ALA A 11 -0.78 -6.38 -9.61
C ALA A 11 -0.37 -5.18 -10.48
N LEU A 12 0.93 -4.88 -10.56
CA LEU A 12 1.45 -3.81 -11.43
C LEU A 12 1.29 -4.19 -12.91
N GLU A 13 1.64 -5.41 -13.30
CA GLU A 13 1.47 -5.91 -14.67
C GLU A 13 -0.01 -5.88 -15.10
N TYR A 14 -0.93 -6.22 -14.20
CA TYR A 14 -2.36 -6.07 -14.45
C TYR A 14 -2.75 -4.61 -14.73
N LEU A 15 -2.26 -3.65 -13.93
CA LEU A 15 -2.57 -2.23 -14.10
C LEU A 15 -2.00 -1.66 -15.40
N GLU A 16 -0.82 -2.11 -15.83
CA GLU A 16 -0.19 -1.71 -17.09
C GLU A 16 -1.05 -2.06 -18.32
N ARG A 17 -1.91 -3.08 -18.22
CA ARG A 17 -2.81 -3.51 -19.30
C ARG A 17 -4.10 -2.69 -19.38
N LEU A 18 -4.36 -1.78 -18.43
CA LEU A 18 -5.58 -0.98 -18.37
C LEU A 18 -5.41 0.37 -19.07
N HIS A 19 -6.03 0.54 -20.24
CA HIS A 19 -5.90 1.77 -21.02
C HIS A 19 -7.01 2.81 -20.74
N THR A 20 -8.15 2.39 -20.20
CA THR A 20 -9.26 3.32 -19.89
C THR A 20 -9.01 4.03 -18.56
N PRO A 21 -8.83 5.36 -18.52
CA PRO A 21 -8.38 6.06 -17.31
C PRO A 21 -9.28 5.87 -16.09
N SER A 22 -10.61 5.82 -16.27
CA SER A 22 -11.55 5.57 -15.17
C SER A 22 -11.44 4.15 -14.61
N ILE A 23 -11.24 3.14 -15.49
CA ILE A 23 -11.03 1.74 -15.09
C ILE A 23 -9.67 1.59 -14.40
N TYR A 24 -8.62 2.20 -14.96
CA TYR A 24 -7.29 2.22 -14.35
C TYR A 24 -7.36 2.74 -12.92
N ARG A 25 -7.95 3.93 -12.71
CA ARG A 25 -8.09 4.54 -11.38
C ARG A 25 -8.91 3.67 -10.43
N PHE A 26 -10.02 3.12 -10.92
CA PHE A 26 -10.88 2.22 -10.13
C PHE A 26 -10.10 0.99 -9.63
N CYS A 27 -9.21 0.42 -10.43
CA CYS A 27 -8.39 -0.72 -10.04
C CYS A 27 -7.16 -0.30 -9.22
N ALA A 28 -6.48 0.79 -9.57
CA ALA A 28 -5.23 1.20 -8.94
C ALA A 28 -5.42 1.69 -7.50
N ILE A 29 -6.49 2.43 -7.21
CA ILE A 29 -6.76 2.99 -5.87
C ILE A 29 -6.87 1.88 -4.81
N PRO A 30 -7.70 0.83 -4.98
CA PRO A 30 -7.73 -0.32 -4.08
C PRO A 30 -6.37 -1.00 -3.91
N GLN A 31 -5.59 -1.15 -4.99
CA GLN A 31 -4.30 -1.84 -4.95
C GLN A 31 -3.26 -1.07 -4.11
N VAL A 32 -3.17 0.26 -4.28
CA VAL A 32 -2.30 1.12 -3.46
C VAL A 32 -2.75 1.12 -1.99
N MET A 33 -4.06 1.15 -1.72
CA MET A 33 -4.58 1.04 -0.35
C MET A 33 -4.32 -0.33 0.28
N ALA A 34 -4.39 -1.41 -0.50
CA ALA A 34 -4.07 -2.75 -0.05
C ALA A 34 -2.59 -2.84 0.36
N MET A 35 -1.68 -2.31 -0.46
CA MET A 35 -0.26 -2.22 -0.13
C MET A 35 -0.04 -1.43 1.17
N ALA A 36 -0.70 -0.28 1.35
CA ALA A 36 -0.60 0.51 2.58
C ALA A 36 -1.14 -0.23 3.81
N THR A 37 -2.19 -1.04 3.62
CA THR A 37 -2.74 -1.89 4.68
C THR A 37 -1.77 -3.02 5.04
N LEU A 38 -1.11 -3.65 4.05
CA LEU A 38 -0.07 -4.64 4.30
C LEU A 38 1.09 -4.04 5.11
N VAL A 39 1.51 -2.81 4.80
CA VAL A 39 2.52 -2.08 5.60
C VAL A 39 2.04 -1.89 7.03
N ALA A 40 0.80 -1.44 7.24
CA ALA A 40 0.25 -1.24 8.57
C ALA A 40 0.09 -2.54 9.37
N CYS A 41 -0.09 -3.67 8.70
CA CYS A 41 -0.21 -4.99 9.32
C CYS A 41 1.14 -5.67 9.58
N PHE A 42 2.21 -5.27 8.90
CA PHE A 42 3.52 -5.90 9.05
C PHE A 42 4.08 -5.69 10.46
N ASP A 43 4.44 -6.80 11.12
CA ASP A 43 4.96 -6.81 12.49
C ASP A 43 4.13 -5.98 13.49
N ASN A 44 2.80 -6.07 13.41
CA ASN A 44 1.91 -5.26 14.25
C ASN A 44 1.04 -6.15 15.17
N PRO A 45 1.37 -6.26 16.47
CA PRO A 45 0.60 -7.07 17.43
C PRO A 45 -0.88 -6.63 17.58
N LYS A 46 -1.21 -5.37 17.25
CA LYS A 46 -2.59 -4.88 17.30
C LYS A 46 -3.50 -5.62 16.31
N LEU A 47 -2.92 -6.26 15.29
CA LEU A 47 -3.66 -7.11 14.36
C LEU A 47 -4.42 -8.25 15.07
N PHE A 48 -3.89 -8.73 16.21
CA PHE A 48 -4.49 -9.83 16.98
C PHE A 48 -5.41 -9.37 18.12
N THR A 49 -5.37 -8.08 18.47
CA THR A 49 -6.13 -7.52 19.60
C THR A 49 -7.18 -6.50 19.18
N GLY A 50 -7.25 -6.15 17.90
CA GLY A 50 -8.22 -5.20 17.38
C GLY A 50 -8.15 -5.02 15.86
N VAL A 51 -8.67 -3.90 15.40
CA VAL A 51 -8.77 -3.59 13.97
C VAL A 51 -7.63 -2.67 13.57
N VAL A 52 -6.75 -3.15 12.69
CA VAL A 52 -5.75 -2.32 12.03
C VAL A 52 -6.39 -1.65 10.81
N LYS A 53 -6.37 -0.31 10.78
CA LYS A 53 -6.91 0.51 9.70
C LYS A 53 -5.93 1.62 9.38
N ILE A 54 -5.78 1.92 8.09
CA ILE A 54 -5.11 3.14 7.65
C ILE A 54 -5.92 4.37 8.08
N ARG A 55 -5.23 5.45 8.47
CA ARG A 55 -5.85 6.71 8.88
C ARG A 55 -6.58 7.36 7.70
N LYS A 56 -7.75 7.97 7.94
CA LYS A 56 -8.56 8.62 6.88
C LYS A 56 -7.77 9.65 6.06
N GLY A 57 -6.87 10.40 6.70
CA GLY A 57 -6.00 11.36 6.01
C GLY A 57 -5.01 10.71 5.05
N LEU A 58 -4.46 9.54 5.41
CA LEU A 58 -3.62 8.74 4.53
C LEU A 58 -4.46 8.21 3.36
N THR A 59 -5.65 7.65 3.64
CA THR A 59 -6.57 7.22 2.59
C THR A 59 -6.84 8.33 1.56
N ALA A 60 -7.12 9.55 2.02
CA ALA A 60 -7.32 10.70 1.13
C ALA A 60 -6.07 11.00 0.27
N ARG A 61 -4.87 10.98 0.88
CA ARG A 61 -3.61 11.17 0.16
C ARG A 61 -3.33 10.08 -0.87
N LEU A 62 -3.60 8.82 -0.55
CA LEU A 62 -3.44 7.70 -1.49
C LEU A 62 -4.40 7.86 -2.67
N ILE A 63 -5.67 8.18 -2.41
CA ILE A 63 -6.67 8.40 -3.48
C ILE A 63 -6.23 9.53 -4.42
N ILE A 64 -5.88 10.69 -3.86
CA ILE A 64 -5.46 11.86 -4.64
C ILE A 64 -4.15 11.57 -5.40
N GLY A 65 -3.16 10.96 -4.75
CA GLY A 65 -1.89 10.66 -5.41
C GLY A 65 -1.96 9.49 -6.40
N THR A 66 -3.03 8.71 -6.43
CA THR A 66 -3.17 7.58 -7.38
C THR A 66 -3.88 8.00 -8.67
N VAL A 67 -4.66 9.09 -8.65
CA VAL A 67 -5.39 9.55 -9.85
C VAL A 67 -4.52 10.19 -10.92
N ASP A 68 -3.28 10.55 -10.57
CA ASP A 68 -2.31 11.23 -11.43
C ASP A 68 -1.70 10.33 -12.53
N GLY A 69 -1.90 9.01 -12.44
CA GLY A 69 -1.51 8.05 -13.49
C GLY A 69 -0.45 7.03 -13.04
N PRO A 70 0.07 6.21 -13.97
CA PRO A 70 0.95 5.07 -13.65
C PRO A 70 2.20 5.43 -12.85
N ASP A 71 2.88 6.53 -13.18
CA ASP A 71 4.09 6.95 -12.46
C ASP A 71 3.83 7.16 -10.96
N ALA A 72 2.68 7.73 -10.63
CA ALA A 72 2.30 7.97 -9.25
C ALA A 72 1.96 6.66 -8.52
N VAL A 73 1.37 5.68 -9.22
CA VAL A 73 1.15 4.32 -8.69
C VAL A 73 2.47 3.62 -8.39
N HIS A 74 3.39 3.57 -9.34
CA HIS A 74 4.71 2.96 -9.14
C HIS A 74 5.47 3.65 -8.00
N TRP A 75 5.37 4.98 -7.89
CA TRP A 75 5.94 5.73 -6.78
C TRP A 75 5.36 5.27 -5.44
N TRP A 76 4.03 5.18 -5.30
CA TRP A 76 3.39 4.72 -4.07
C TRP A 76 3.79 3.29 -3.68
N PHE A 77 3.77 2.35 -4.63
CA PHE A 77 4.24 0.98 -4.38
C PHE A 77 5.69 0.96 -3.92
N THR A 78 6.57 1.75 -4.55
CA THR A 78 7.98 1.87 -4.18
C THR A 78 8.17 2.46 -2.78
N GLN A 79 7.42 3.51 -2.42
CA GLN A 79 7.51 4.11 -1.08
C GLN A 79 7.04 3.12 -0.01
N LEU A 80 5.91 2.46 -0.22
CA LEU A 80 5.37 1.50 0.73
C LEU A 80 6.27 0.26 0.88
N ALA A 81 6.87 -0.21 -0.21
CA ALA A 81 7.86 -1.30 -0.17
C ALA A 81 9.12 -0.91 0.61
N LYS A 82 9.58 0.35 0.49
CA LYS A 82 10.68 0.89 1.30
C LYS A 82 10.32 0.93 2.78
N GLU A 83 9.10 1.33 3.13
CA GLU A 83 8.65 1.33 4.53
C GLU A 83 8.65 -0.08 5.13
N VAL A 84 8.11 -1.07 4.42
CA VAL A 84 8.18 -2.47 4.90
C VAL A 84 9.63 -2.94 5.05
N SER A 85 10.49 -2.63 4.08
CA SER A 85 11.91 -3.00 4.15
C SER A 85 12.62 -2.37 5.35
N LYS A 86 12.29 -1.11 5.70
CA LYS A 86 12.81 -0.46 6.91
C LYS A 86 12.31 -1.14 8.18
N SER A 87 11.03 -1.52 8.23
CA SER A 87 10.46 -2.28 9.36
C SER A 87 11.18 -3.61 9.55
N VAL A 88 11.47 -4.34 8.47
CA VAL A 88 12.27 -5.58 8.52
C VAL A 88 13.67 -5.32 9.10
N ALA A 89 14.38 -4.29 8.62
CA ALA A 89 15.74 -3.99 9.05
C ALA A 89 15.83 -3.52 10.51
N SER A 90 14.81 -2.83 11.00
CA SER A 90 14.76 -2.33 12.38
C SER A 90 14.31 -3.38 13.40
N GLY A 91 13.73 -4.50 12.96
CA GLY A 91 13.18 -5.54 13.84
C GLY A 91 12.13 -5.00 14.82
N SER A 92 11.47 -3.90 14.47
CA SER A 92 10.61 -3.15 15.37
C SER A 92 9.17 -3.21 14.92
N CYS A 93 8.29 -3.53 15.88
CA CYS A 93 6.87 -3.61 15.67
C CYS A 93 6.31 -2.22 15.33
N VAL A 94 5.78 -2.05 14.12
CA VAL A 94 5.18 -0.76 13.72
C VAL A 94 3.88 -0.62 14.51
N GLY A 95 3.96 0.12 15.62
CA GLY A 95 2.77 0.63 16.28
C GLY A 95 1.96 1.41 15.25
N ALA A 96 0.67 1.08 15.13
CA ALA A 96 -0.29 1.67 14.18
C ALA A 96 -0.51 3.20 14.27
N GLY A 97 0.44 3.96 14.82
CA GLY A 97 0.50 5.42 14.84
C GLY A 97 1.58 6.03 13.95
N GLY A 98 2.31 5.23 13.17
CA GLY A 98 3.30 5.74 12.21
C GLY A 98 2.69 6.72 11.20
N GLU A 99 3.27 7.91 11.10
CA GLU A 99 2.90 8.88 10.09
C GLU A 99 3.38 8.43 8.71
N ILE A 100 2.45 7.93 7.88
CA ILE A 100 2.62 7.90 6.42
C ILE A 100 1.94 9.11 5.81
#